data_AF-A0A351I7Q6-F1
#
_entry.id   AF-A0A351I7Q6-F1
#
_cell.length_a   1.000
_cell.length_b   1.000
_cell.length_c   1.000
_cell.angle_alpha   90.00
_cell.angle_beta   90.00
_cell.angle_gamma   90.00
#
_symmetry.space_group_name_H-M   'P 1'
#
loop_
_entity.id
_entity.type
_entity.pdbx_description
1 polymer ?
#
loop_
_entity_poly.entity_id
_entity_poly.type
_entity_poly.pdbx_seq_one_letter_code
_entity_poly.pdbx_strand_id
1 'polypeptide(L)'
;ACGKFRFFDKDLGSIGGIPRLLDIGQCNDAYSAIKIAEALAGAFKTDVNGLPLTLVLSWFEQKAVAILLSLLSLNIKGMYIGPTPPAFLSKNVFSVLHEKFDLRLISNPKDDLDKILRK
;
A
#
# COMPACT_ATOMS: atom_id res chain seq x y z
N ALA A 1 3.39 -11.23 1.02
CA ALA A 1 2.46 -11.55 2.13
C ALA A 1 1.28 -12.44 1.68
N CYS A 2 0.50 -13.04 2.59
CA CYS A 2 -0.62 -13.93 2.26
C CYS A 2 -1.77 -13.25 1.48
N GLY A 3 -1.89 -11.92 1.52
CA GLY A 3 -2.83 -11.18 0.66
C GLY A 3 -2.67 -11.46 -0.84
N LYS A 4 -1.47 -11.90 -1.28
CA LYS A 4 -1.20 -12.32 -2.65
C LYS A 4 -2.17 -13.39 -3.16
N PHE A 5 -2.65 -14.27 -2.26
CA PHE A 5 -3.50 -15.40 -2.64
C PHE A 5 -4.89 -15.00 -3.16
N ARG A 6 -5.24 -13.70 -3.12
CA ARG A 6 -6.46 -13.17 -3.77
C ARG A 6 -6.36 -13.09 -5.30
N PHE A 7 -5.14 -13.09 -5.86
CA PHE A 7 -4.93 -12.90 -7.30
C PHE A 7 -3.63 -13.55 -7.84
N PHE A 8 -2.90 -14.32 -7.03
CA PHE A 8 -1.62 -14.93 -7.41
C PHE A 8 -1.71 -15.95 -8.56
N ASP A 9 -2.90 -16.53 -8.77
CA ASP A 9 -3.19 -17.58 -9.74
C ASP A 9 -3.72 -17.02 -11.07
N LYS A 10 -3.89 -15.70 -11.16
CA LYS A 10 -4.38 -15.04 -12.37
C LYS A 10 -3.27 -14.87 -13.39
N ASP A 11 -3.55 -15.17 -14.65
CA ASP A 11 -2.71 -14.74 -15.76
C ASP A 11 -2.90 -13.24 -16.00
N LEU A 12 -1.93 -12.45 -15.53
CA LEU A 12 -1.91 -11.00 -15.68
C LEU A 12 -0.98 -10.53 -16.80
N GLY A 13 -0.21 -11.44 -17.42
CA GLY A 13 0.81 -11.12 -18.42
C GLY A 13 2.01 -10.29 -17.90
N SER A 14 2.71 -9.65 -18.82
CA SER A 14 3.89 -8.81 -18.54
C SER A 14 3.87 -7.51 -19.35
N ILE A 15 4.64 -6.51 -18.92
CA ILE A 15 4.85 -5.23 -19.61
C ILE A 15 6.36 -5.11 -19.85
N GLY A 16 6.80 -5.08 -21.11
CA GLY A 16 8.23 -5.00 -21.44
C GLY A 16 9.06 -6.15 -20.86
N GLY A 17 8.48 -7.35 -20.72
CA GLY A 17 9.12 -8.50 -20.09
C GLY A 17 9.07 -8.52 -18.55
N ILE A 18 8.54 -7.47 -17.91
CA ILE A 18 8.37 -7.40 -16.44
C ILE A 18 6.97 -7.92 -16.08
N PRO A 19 6.84 -8.94 -15.21
CA PRO A 19 5.53 -9.44 -14.78
C PRO A 19 4.67 -8.35 -14.13
N ARG A 20 3.35 -8.33 -14.43
CA ARG A 20 2.42 -7.37 -13.80
C ARG A 20 2.15 -7.65 -12.31
N LEU A 21 2.50 -8.84 -11.84
CA LEU A 21 2.55 -9.20 -10.43
C LEU A 21 4.00 -9.52 -10.04
N LEU A 22 4.60 -8.66 -9.21
CA LEU A 22 5.91 -8.88 -8.62
C LEU A 22 5.71 -9.31 -7.16
N ASP A 23 5.86 -10.60 -6.88
CA ASP A 23 5.78 -11.12 -5.52
C ASP A 23 7.10 -10.91 -4.76
N ILE A 24 7.08 -10.00 -3.80
CA ILE A 24 8.27 -9.61 -3.02
C ILE A 24 8.50 -10.55 -1.81
N GLY A 25 7.62 -11.54 -1.56
CA GLY A 25 7.84 -12.57 -0.54
C GLY A 25 6.78 -12.61 0.57
N GLN A 26 7.22 -12.69 1.82
CA GLN A 26 6.39 -12.77 3.03
C GLN A 26 5.88 -11.38 3.45
N CYS A 27 5.43 -11.22 4.70
CA CYS A 27 4.93 -9.93 5.21
C CYS A 27 6.08 -9.00 5.61
N ASN A 28 7.13 -9.55 6.20
CA ASN A 28 8.39 -8.88 6.51
C ASN A 28 9.11 -8.32 5.27
N ASP A 29 8.95 -8.92 4.10
CA ASP A 29 9.53 -8.41 2.85
C ASP A 29 8.84 -7.13 2.32
N ALA A 30 7.85 -6.59 3.05
CA ALA A 30 7.42 -5.21 2.88
C ALA A 30 8.59 -4.22 3.00
N TYR A 31 9.63 -4.56 3.77
CA TYR A 31 10.88 -3.81 3.81
C TYR A 31 11.54 -3.72 2.43
N SER A 32 11.67 -4.86 1.72
CA SER A 32 12.24 -4.91 0.37
C SER A 32 11.39 -4.11 -0.63
N ALA A 33 10.06 -4.17 -0.52
CA ALA A 33 9.17 -3.36 -1.36
C ALA A 33 9.40 -1.85 -1.14
N ILE A 34 9.63 -1.41 0.10
CA ILE A 34 9.96 -0.01 0.40
C ILE A 34 11.35 0.36 -0.12
N LYS A 35 12.35 -0.52 -0.02
CA LYS A 35 13.67 -0.26 -0.61
C LYS A 35 13.61 -0.10 -2.13
N ILE A 36 12.75 -0.86 -2.81
CA ILE A 36 12.49 -0.67 -4.25
C ILE A 36 11.86 0.69 -4.51
N ALA A 37 10.85 1.09 -3.73
CA ALA A 37 10.22 2.41 -3.87
C ALA A 37 11.22 3.56 -3.61
N GLU A 38 12.06 3.47 -2.58
CA GLU A 38 13.11 4.45 -2.30
C GLU A 38 14.13 4.54 -3.45
N ALA A 39 14.53 3.41 -4.03
CA ALA A 39 15.45 3.39 -5.16
C ALA A 39 14.84 4.07 -6.40
N LEU A 40 13.56 3.80 -6.69
CA LEU A 40 12.82 4.48 -7.76
C LEU A 40 12.70 5.98 -7.49
N ALA A 41 12.36 6.37 -6.26
CA ALA A 41 12.28 7.76 -5.85
C ALA A 41 13.61 8.49 -6.09
N GLY A 42 14.73 7.88 -5.70
CA GLY A 42 16.07 8.39 -5.98
C GLY A 42 16.37 8.55 -7.47
N ALA A 43 16.02 7.55 -8.29
CA ALA A 43 16.21 7.60 -9.74
C ALA A 43 15.40 8.74 -10.40
N PHE A 44 14.18 8.98 -9.93
CA PHE A 44 13.32 10.07 -10.40
C PHE A 44 13.54 11.40 -9.69
N LYS A 45 14.51 11.48 -8.76
CA LYS A 45 14.81 12.68 -7.95
C LYS A 45 13.57 13.24 -7.22
N THR A 46 12.76 12.34 -6.66
CA THR A 46 11.58 12.64 -5.85
C THR A 46 11.64 11.88 -4.52
N ASP A 47 10.67 12.09 -3.63
CA ASP A 47 10.40 11.18 -2.52
C ASP A 47 9.41 10.07 -2.94
N VAL A 48 9.15 9.11 -2.05
CA VAL A 48 8.22 8.00 -2.32
C VAL A 48 6.79 8.51 -2.55
N ASN A 49 6.39 9.63 -1.92
CA ASN A 49 5.06 10.20 -2.08
C ASN A 49 4.82 10.83 -3.46
N GLY A 50 5.89 11.29 -4.12
CA GLY A 50 5.86 11.84 -5.47
C GLY A 50 5.99 10.80 -6.58
N LEU A 51 6.15 9.50 -6.25
CA LEU A 51 6.10 8.44 -7.25
C LEU A 51 4.67 8.21 -7.76
N PRO A 52 4.50 7.74 -9.02
CA PRO A 52 3.23 7.22 -9.51
C PRO A 52 2.94 5.84 -8.89
N LEU A 53 2.88 5.78 -7.56
CA LEU A 53 2.73 4.59 -6.74
C LEU A 53 1.56 4.78 -5.79
N THR A 54 0.69 3.78 -5.71
CA THR A 54 -0.37 3.71 -4.70
C THR A 54 -0.20 2.47 -3.85
N LEU A 55 -0.30 2.64 -2.53
CA LEU A 55 -0.27 1.53 -1.58
C LEU A 55 -1.70 1.19 -1.14
N VAL A 56 -2.12 -0.04 -1.44
CA VAL A 56 -3.39 -0.62 -1.01
C VAL A 56 -3.10 -1.77 -0.03
N LEU A 57 -3.30 -1.52 1.25
CA LEU A 57 -2.94 -2.41 2.34
C LEU A 57 -4.11 -3.32 2.71
N SER A 58 -3.96 -4.63 2.47
CA SER A 58 -4.81 -5.64 3.08
C SER A 58 -4.21 -6.08 4.42
N TRP A 59 -4.98 -6.05 5.50
CA TRP A 59 -4.51 -6.46 6.82
C TRP A 59 -5.43 -7.52 7.47
N PHE A 60 -4.88 -8.25 8.44
CA PHE A 60 -5.62 -9.23 9.25
C PHE A 60 -5.07 -9.32 10.67
N GLU A 61 -3.76 -9.51 10.81
CA GLU A 61 -3.09 -9.71 12.11
C GLU A 61 -2.09 -8.58 12.44
N GLN A 62 -1.38 -8.72 13.55
CA GLN A 62 -0.62 -7.64 14.18
C GLN A 62 0.68 -7.30 13.42
N LYS A 63 1.26 -8.22 12.64
CA LYS A 63 2.42 -7.87 11.80
C LYS A 63 2.02 -6.86 10.72
N ALA A 64 0.81 -6.94 10.18
CA ALA A 64 0.29 -5.91 9.27
C ALA A 64 0.17 -4.53 9.95
N VAL A 65 -0.11 -4.49 11.25
CA VAL A 65 -0.10 -3.23 12.03
C VAL A 65 1.32 -2.68 12.16
N ALA A 66 2.31 -3.53 12.42
CA ALA A 66 3.72 -3.11 12.45
C ALA A 66 4.19 -2.54 11.10
N ILE A 67 3.75 -3.14 9.99
CA ILE A 67 4.00 -2.62 8.64
C ILE A 67 3.36 -1.24 8.47
N LEU A 68 2.08 -1.08 8.83
CA LEU A 68 1.40 0.22 8.78
C LEU A 68 2.17 1.28 9.58
N LEU A 69 2.54 0.99 10.83
CA LEU A 69 3.31 1.92 11.67
C LEU A 69 4.67 2.28 11.06
N SER A 70 5.33 1.33 10.39
CA SER A 70 6.58 1.57 9.68
C SER A 70 6.39 2.51 8.48
N LEU A 71 5.29 2.35 7.73
CA LEU A 71 4.97 3.26 6.62
C LEU A 71 4.65 4.68 7.13
N LEU A 72 3.92 4.78 8.24
CA LEU A 72 3.63 6.06 8.89
C LEU A 72 4.89 6.73 9.43
N SER A 73 5.83 5.98 10.02
CA SER A 73 7.10 6.55 10.52
C SER A 73 8.01 7.04 9.40
N LEU A 74 7.94 6.41 8.22
CA LEU A 74 8.59 6.87 6.99
C LEU A 74 7.85 8.01 6.28
N ASN A 75 6.77 8.54 6.89
CA ASN A 75 5.95 9.62 6.35
C ASN A 75 5.36 9.32 4.96
N ILE A 76 5.00 8.05 4.72
CA ILE A 76 4.27 7.63 3.53
C ILE A 76 2.81 8.05 3.65
N LYS A 77 2.25 8.60 2.57
CA LYS A 77 0.91 9.18 2.53
C LYS A 77 0.05 8.65 1.38
N GLY A 78 -1.26 8.89 1.48
CA GLY A 78 -2.23 8.55 0.43
C GLY A 78 -2.48 7.05 0.30
N MET A 79 -2.36 6.33 1.40
CA MET A 79 -2.53 4.87 1.45
C MET A 79 -4.01 4.49 1.64
N TYR A 80 -4.38 3.35 1.08
CA TYR A 80 -5.67 2.71 1.33
C TYR A 80 -5.48 1.52 2.28
N ILE A 81 -6.43 1.28 3.18
CA ILE A 81 -6.42 0.14 4.09
C ILE A 81 -7.79 -0.55 4.16
N GLY A 82 -7.78 -1.89 4.24
CA GLY A 82 -8.99 -2.69 4.35
C GLY A 82 -8.75 -4.17 4.70
N PRO A 83 -9.81 -4.98 4.82
CA PRO A 83 -11.18 -4.67 4.38
C PRO A 83 -11.98 -3.80 5.36
N THR A 84 -11.58 -3.75 6.63
CA THR A 84 -12.20 -2.92 7.67
C THR A 84 -11.13 -2.09 8.38
N PRO A 85 -11.48 -0.97 9.03
CA PRO A 85 -10.55 -0.30 9.93
C PRO A 85 -10.12 -1.24 11.06
N PRO A 86 -8.86 -1.18 11.51
CA PRO A 86 -8.45 -1.87 12.73
C PRO A 86 -9.32 -1.49 13.93
N ALA A 87 -9.95 -2.49 14.55
CA ALA A 87 -10.95 -2.28 15.60
C ALA A 87 -10.42 -1.53 16.84
N PHE A 88 -9.11 -1.55 17.05
CA PHE A 88 -8.45 -0.81 18.13
C PHE A 88 -8.23 0.69 17.82
N LEU A 89 -8.45 1.14 16.58
CA LEU A 89 -8.38 2.55 16.22
C LEU A 89 -9.74 3.20 16.49
N SER A 90 -9.77 4.09 17.47
CA SER A 90 -10.96 4.93 17.69
C SER A 90 -11.18 5.86 16.49
N LYS A 91 -12.41 6.35 16.32
CA LYS A 91 -12.76 7.30 15.25
C LYS A 91 -11.86 8.54 15.25
N ASN A 92 -11.54 9.07 16.43
CA ASN A 92 -10.68 10.25 16.56
C ASN A 92 -9.24 9.95 16.13
N VAL A 93 -8.70 8.79 16.51
CA VAL A 93 -7.36 8.38 16.07
C VAL A 93 -7.34 8.18 14.57
N PHE A 94 -8.36 7.53 14.00
CA PHE A 94 -8.46 7.37 12.54
C PHE A 94 -8.55 8.72 11.82
N SER A 95 -9.29 9.72 12.35
CA SER A 95 -9.33 11.08 11.80
C SER A 95 -7.94 11.71 11.73
N VAL A 96 -7.16 11.59 12.80
CA VAL A 96 -5.78 12.11 12.82
C VAL A 96 -4.90 11.42 11.77
N LEU A 97 -5.05 10.09 11.60
CA LEU A 97 -4.31 9.36 10.57
C LEU A 97 -4.73 9.78 9.16
N HIS A 98 -6.02 10.01 8.95
CA HIS A 98 -6.56 10.52 7.69
C HIS A 98 -6.02 11.93 7.39
N GLU A 99 -6.08 12.85 8.35
CA GLU A 99 -5.63 14.24 8.16
C GLU A 99 -4.11 14.35 7.93
N LYS A 100 -3.31 13.57 8.66
CA LYS A 100 -1.83 13.68 8.60
C LYS A 100 -1.20 12.88 7.48
N PHE A 101 -1.74 11.68 7.21
CA PHE A 101 -1.16 10.70 6.31
C PHE A 101 -2.06 10.37 5.12
N ASP A 102 -3.25 10.96 5.04
CA ASP A 102 -4.20 10.65 3.98
C ASP A 102 -4.48 9.13 3.91
N LEU A 103 -4.59 8.51 5.09
CA LEU A 103 -4.97 7.10 5.24
C LEU A 103 -6.48 6.98 4.99
N ARG A 104 -6.86 6.14 4.02
CA ARG A 104 -8.23 5.98 3.55
C ARG A 104 -8.70 4.55 3.75
N LEU A 105 -9.97 4.36 4.07
CA LEU A 105 -10.59 3.05 3.90
C LEU A 105 -10.82 2.78 2.42
N ILE A 106 -10.67 1.52 2.02
CA ILE A 106 -11.16 1.08 0.71
C ILE A 106 -12.69 1.21 0.63
N SER A 107 -13.21 1.32 -0.59
CA SER A 107 -14.63 1.32 -0.88
C SER A 107 -14.99 0.12 -1.77
N ASN A 108 -15.51 0.35 -2.97
CA ASN A 108 -15.65 -0.67 -3.99
C ASN A 108 -14.51 -0.56 -5.01
N PRO A 109 -14.13 -1.67 -5.68
CA PRO A 109 -12.98 -1.70 -6.57
C PRO A 109 -13.03 -0.68 -7.72
N LYS A 110 -14.22 -0.40 -8.27
CA LYS A 110 -14.36 0.52 -9.40
C LYS A 110 -14.06 1.95 -8.98
N ASP A 111 -14.72 2.42 -7.92
CA ASP A 111 -14.54 3.79 -7.43
C ASP A 111 -13.14 4.04 -6.89
N ASP A 112 -12.55 3.05 -6.21
CA ASP A 112 -11.17 3.15 -5.74
C ASP A 112 -10.19 3.23 -6.91
N LEU A 113 -10.37 2.40 -7.95
CA LEU A 113 -9.51 2.41 -9.12
C LEU A 113 -9.61 3.74 -9.90
N ASP A 114 -10.84 4.25 -10.08
CA ASP A 114 -11.09 5.55 -10.74
C ASP A 114 -10.41 6.70 -9.97
N LYS A 115 -10.45 6.67 -8.63
CA LYS A 115 -9.75 7.67 -7.80
C LYS A 115 -8.23 7.55 -7.90
N ILE A 116 -7.70 6.33 -7.91
CA ILE A 116 -6.26 6.06 -7.96
C ILE A 116 -5.65 6.52 -9.28
N LEU A 117 -6.31 6.27 -10.41
CA LEU A 117 -5.78 6.56 -11.74
C LEU A 117 -5.93 8.02 -12.18
N ARG A 118 -6.73 8.82 -11.48
CA ARG A 118 -6.91 10.26 -11.77
C ARG A 118 -5.91 11.16 -11.03
N LYS A 119 -5.02 10.57 -10.23
CA LYS A 119 -4.04 11.28 -9.42
C LYS A 119 -2.85 11.75 -10.26
#